data_AF-A0A6I9NFU5-F1
#
_entry.id   AF-A0A6I9NFU5-F1
#
_cell.length_a   1.000
_cell.length_b   1.000
_cell.length_c   1.000
_cell.angle_alpha   90.00
_cell.angle_beta   90.00
_cell.angle_gamma   90.00
#
_symmetry.space_group_name_H-M   'P 1'
#
loop_
_entity.id
_entity.type
_entity.pdbx_description
1 polymer ?
#
loop_
_entity_poly.entity_id
_entity_poly.type
_entity_poly.pdbx_seq_one_letter_code
_entity_poly.pdbx_strand_id
1 'polypeptide(L)'
;MDEDMDIAPQLKYKAGGSGIHRPLRGSEDTGAEYKSKKGKGDVKKTGKHDPYAYIPLKKSQLNRRKRAKLQGQFKGMVRGAQKGAMSGKKMQKNKRKA
;
A
#
# COMPACT_ATOMS: atom_id res chain seq x y z
N MET A 1 -0.33 -66.37 -0.71
CA MET A 1 -1.52 -66.02 0.07
C MET A 1 -1.04 -65.09 1.18
N ASP A 2 -1.11 -63.77 1.12
CA ASP A 2 -1.90 -62.81 0.31
C ASP A 2 -1.07 -61.49 0.34
N GLU A 3 -0.56 -60.97 -0.78
CA GLU A 3 -1.19 -59.93 -1.62
C GLU A 3 -2.02 -58.90 -0.84
N ASP A 4 -1.40 -57.85 -0.32
CA ASP A 4 -2.06 -56.54 -0.15
C ASP A 4 -1.04 -55.39 -0.27
N MET A 5 -1.08 -54.76 -1.44
CA MET A 5 -0.36 -53.56 -1.84
C MET A 5 -0.95 -52.33 -1.14
N ASP A 6 -0.38 -51.92 -0.01
CA ASP A 6 -0.71 -50.63 0.63
C ASP A 6 -0.09 -49.45 -0.15
N ILE A 7 -0.73 -49.12 -1.27
CA ILE A 7 -0.52 -47.89 -2.04
C ILE A 7 -0.93 -46.72 -1.15
N ALA A 8 0.05 -46.11 -0.48
CA ALA A 8 -0.16 -44.85 0.21
C ALA A 8 -0.73 -43.83 -0.80
N PRO A 9 -1.87 -43.18 -0.50
CA PRO A 9 -2.56 -42.32 -1.46
C PRO A 9 -1.67 -41.13 -1.82
N GLN A 10 -1.34 -41.08 -3.10
CA GLN A 10 -0.47 -40.11 -3.71
C GLN A 10 -1.23 -38.77 -3.82
N LEU A 11 -0.55 -37.68 -3.43
CA LEU A 11 -0.89 -36.28 -3.74
C LEU A 11 -2.10 -35.67 -2.98
N LYS A 12 -1.83 -35.14 -1.78
CA LYS A 12 -2.70 -34.11 -1.16
C LYS A 12 -2.75 -32.87 -2.06
N TYR A 13 -3.95 -32.46 -2.45
CA TYR A 13 -4.20 -31.25 -3.23
C TYR A 13 -3.59 -30.01 -2.55
N LYS A 14 -2.67 -29.32 -3.23
CA LYS A 14 -2.12 -28.02 -2.79
C LYS A 14 -2.94 -26.91 -3.42
N ALA A 15 -3.77 -26.25 -2.61
CA ALA A 15 -4.54 -25.08 -3.05
C ALA A 15 -3.59 -23.92 -3.38
N GLY A 16 -3.36 -23.68 -4.67
CA GLY A 16 -2.61 -22.55 -5.18
C GLY A 16 -3.12 -22.19 -6.56
N GLY A 17 -3.75 -21.02 -6.70
CA GLY A 17 -4.34 -20.61 -7.96
C GLY A 17 -4.87 -19.18 -7.95
N SER A 18 -5.21 -18.66 -9.13
CA SER A 18 -5.84 -17.35 -9.29
C SER A 18 -7.36 -17.49 -9.18
N GLY A 19 -7.89 -17.51 -7.96
CA GLY A 19 -9.32 -17.62 -7.69
C GLY A 19 -9.65 -17.30 -6.23
N ILE A 20 -10.75 -17.84 -5.70
CA ILE A 20 -11.09 -17.72 -4.27
C ILE A 20 -10.04 -18.39 -3.35
N HIS A 21 -9.25 -19.31 -3.89
CA HIS A 21 -8.12 -19.96 -3.20
C HIS A 21 -6.78 -19.27 -3.43
N ARG A 22 -6.75 -18.02 -3.94
CA ARG A 22 -5.47 -17.29 -4.01
C ARG A 22 -5.00 -16.95 -2.59
N PRO A 23 -3.69 -16.99 -2.32
CA PRO A 23 -3.16 -16.37 -1.11
C PRO A 23 -3.42 -14.87 -1.21
N LEU A 24 -4.40 -14.38 -0.46
CA LEU A 24 -4.52 -12.95 -0.19
C LEU A 24 -3.31 -12.60 0.68
N ARG A 25 -2.24 -12.09 0.05
CA ARG A 25 -1.23 -11.35 0.83
C ARG A 25 -2.01 -10.26 1.55
N GLY A 26 -2.11 -10.38 2.87
CA GLY A 26 -2.65 -9.31 3.70
C GLY A 26 -1.94 -8.05 3.24
N SER A 27 -2.70 -7.08 2.74
CA SER A 27 -2.14 -5.79 2.37
C SER A 27 -1.48 -5.26 3.63
N GLU A 28 -0.16 -5.25 3.67
CA GLU A 28 0.55 -4.56 4.74
C GLU A 28 0.14 -3.10 4.62
N ASP A 29 -0.70 -2.67 5.57
CA ASP A 29 -1.24 -1.32 5.63
C ASP A 29 -0.06 -0.36 5.59
N THR A 30 0.10 0.31 4.45
CA THR A 30 1.24 1.17 4.22
C THR A 30 1.09 2.36 5.17
N GLY A 31 2.06 2.53 6.08
CA GLY A 31 1.95 3.52 7.15
C GLY A 31 1.45 2.99 8.50
N ALA A 32 1.27 1.67 8.66
CA ALA A 32 0.97 1.04 9.97
C ALA A 32 1.96 1.45 11.06
N GLU A 33 3.20 1.74 10.66
CA GLU A 33 4.23 2.25 11.54
C GLU A 33 3.91 3.60 12.17
N TYR A 34 2.97 4.40 11.68
CA TYR A 34 2.56 5.65 12.32
C TYR A 34 1.24 5.54 13.07
N LYS A 35 0.53 4.41 13.00
CA LYS A 35 -0.74 4.22 13.69
C LYS A 35 -0.58 4.37 15.21
N SER A 36 -1.45 5.16 15.83
CA SER A 36 -1.46 5.31 17.28
C SER A 36 -1.79 4.00 17.99
N LYS A 37 -1.08 3.70 19.09
CA LYS A 37 -1.32 2.48 19.89
C LYS A 37 -2.62 2.55 20.70
N LYS A 38 -3.01 3.76 21.13
CA LYS A 38 -4.16 3.98 22.03
C LYS A 38 -5.21 4.95 21.46
N GLY A 39 -4.85 5.76 20.47
CA GLY A 39 -5.72 6.77 19.87
C GLY A 39 -6.23 6.38 18.48
N LYS A 40 -7.20 7.14 17.98
CA LYS A 40 -7.63 7.04 16.58
C LYS A 40 -6.72 7.93 15.72
N GLY A 41 -6.22 7.38 14.61
CA GLY A 41 -5.34 8.07 13.67
C GLY A 41 -3.85 7.81 13.91
N ASP A 42 -3.02 8.54 13.17
CA ASP A 42 -1.57 8.32 13.18
C ASP A 42 -0.84 9.41 13.97
N VAL A 43 0.35 9.06 14.46
CA VAL A 43 1.22 9.88 15.28
C VAL A 43 2.54 10.15 14.56
N LYS A 44 3.03 11.38 14.69
CA LYS A 44 4.37 11.75 14.21
C LYS A 44 5.43 10.95 14.97
N LYS A 45 6.44 10.46 14.24
CA LYS A 45 7.55 9.70 14.82
C LYS A 45 8.86 10.46 14.60
N THR A 46 9.64 10.58 15.67
CA THR A 46 10.95 11.24 15.64
C THR A 46 11.90 10.54 14.66
N GLY A 47 12.59 11.32 13.83
CA GLY A 47 13.54 10.79 12.83
C GLY A 47 12.89 10.12 11.62
N LYS A 48 11.55 10.06 11.56
CA LYS A 48 10.81 9.64 10.37
C LYS A 48 10.10 10.84 9.75
N HIS A 49 9.77 10.73 8.46
CA HIS A 49 8.95 11.74 7.80
C HIS A 49 7.55 11.76 8.42
N ASP A 50 6.89 12.92 8.41
CA ASP A 50 5.54 13.01 8.95
C ASP A 50 4.59 12.07 8.17
N PRO A 51 3.81 11.21 8.88
CA PRO A 51 2.98 10.16 8.27
C PRO A 51 2.05 10.65 7.16
N TYR A 52 1.56 11.87 7.34
CA TYR A 52 0.71 12.56 6.39
C TYR A 52 1.33 13.92 6.10
N ALA A 53 1.53 14.23 4.83
CA ALA A 53 1.56 15.62 4.40
C ALA A 53 0.16 16.20 4.69
N TYR A 54 0.02 16.93 5.79
CA TYR A 54 -1.27 17.46 6.23
C TYR A 54 -1.76 18.46 5.18
N ILE A 55 -2.68 18.03 4.31
CA ILE A 55 -3.39 18.94 3.40
C ILE A 55 -4.45 19.63 4.26
N PRO A 56 -4.33 20.93 4.53
CA PRO A 56 -5.28 21.61 5.41
C PRO A 56 -6.70 21.52 4.83
N LEU A 57 -7.61 20.89 5.56
CA LEU A 57 -9.00 20.79 5.16
C LEU A 57 -9.73 22.10 5.49
N LYS A 58 -10.08 22.86 4.45
CA LYS A 58 -10.98 24.01 4.61
C LYS A 58 -12.39 23.49 4.92
N LYS A 59 -13.18 24.19 5.75
CA LYS A 59 -14.58 23.79 6.04
C LYS A 59 -15.41 23.58 4.76
N SER A 60 -15.14 24.34 3.70
CA SER A 60 -15.77 24.20 2.38
C SER A 60 -15.45 22.88 1.66
N GLN A 61 -14.35 22.21 2.03
CA GLN A 61 -13.93 20.91 1.54
C GLN A 61 -14.56 19.75 2.33
N LEU A 62 -15.14 20.01 3.50
CA LEU A 62 -15.88 18.98 4.25
C LEU A 62 -17.26 18.65 3.64
N ASN A 63 -17.70 19.43 2.65
CA ASN A 63 -18.99 19.20 1.99
C ASN A 63 -18.96 17.94 1.12
N ARG A 64 -19.79 16.95 1.49
CA ARG A 64 -19.90 15.66 0.79
C ARG A 64 -20.23 15.81 -0.70
N ARG A 65 -20.97 16.85 -1.11
CA ARG A 65 -21.29 17.11 -2.53
C ARG A 65 -20.05 17.47 -3.36
N LYS A 66 -18.99 18.00 -2.74
CA LYS A 66 -17.74 18.40 -3.42
C LYS A 66 -16.66 17.30 -3.38
N ARG A 67 -17.01 16.08 -2.99
CA ARG A 67 -16.09 14.93 -2.90
C ARG A 67 -15.30 14.68 -4.20
N ALA A 68 -15.99 14.67 -5.34
CA ALA A 68 -15.35 14.43 -6.64
C ALA A 68 -14.27 15.49 -6.96
N LYS A 69 -14.54 16.77 -6.65
CA LYS A 69 -13.59 17.87 -6.84
C LYS A 69 -12.33 17.69 -5.98
N LEU A 70 -12.50 17.29 -4.72
CA LEU A 70 -11.38 17.04 -3.81
C LEU A 70 -10.55 15.84 -4.22
N GLN A 71 -11.22 14.74 -4.61
CA GLN A 71 -10.54 13.55 -5.10
C GLN A 71 -9.72 13.87 -6.35
N GLY A 72 -10.26 14.69 -7.27
CA GLY A 72 -9.55 15.15 -8.46
C GLY A 72 -8.30 15.98 -8.12
N GLN A 73 -8.44 16.97 -7.23
CA GLN A 73 -7.32 17.81 -6.78
C GLN A 73 -6.23 16.99 -6.08
N PHE A 74 -6.62 16.10 -5.17
CA PHE A 74 -5.71 15.21 -4.47
C PHE A 74 -4.96 14.30 -5.45
N LYS A 75 -5.68 13.68 -6.41
CA LYS A 75 -5.07 12.83 -7.44
C LYS A 75 -4.09 13.60 -8.32
N GLY A 76 -4.39 14.86 -8.65
CA GLY A 76 -3.48 15.74 -9.38
C GLY A 76 -2.20 16.03 -8.60
N MET A 77 -2.33 16.39 -7.33
CA MET A 77 -1.20 16.68 -6.44
C MET A 77 -0.27 15.47 -6.27
N VAL A 78 -0.83 14.29 -5.97
CA VAL A 78 -0.05 13.05 -5.80
C VAL A 78 0.70 12.69 -7.09
N ARG A 79 0.04 12.78 -8.26
CA ARG A 79 0.68 12.52 -9.55
C ARG A 79 1.82 13.50 -9.84
N GLY A 80 1.64 14.78 -9.52
CA GLY A 80 2.67 15.81 -9.68
C GLY A 80 3.90 15.51 -8.82
N ALA A 81 3.68 15.23 -7.53
CA ALA A 81 4.75 14.88 -6.59
C ALA A 81 5.50 13.61 -7.03
N GLN A 82 4.78 12.56 -7.43
CA GLN A 82 5.38 11.30 -7.91
C GLN A 82 6.24 11.51 -9.16
N LYS A 83 5.73 12.25 -10.16
CA LYS A 83 6.50 12.59 -11.37
C LYS A 83 7.77 13.39 -11.03
N GLY A 84 7.66 14.37 -10.14
CA GLY A 84 8.80 15.16 -9.66
C GLY A 84 9.86 14.30 -8.99
N ALA A 85 9.47 13.42 -8.06
CA ALA A 85 10.39 12.52 -7.36
C ALA A 85 11.13 11.57 -8.32
N MET A 86 10.42 10.99 -9.29
CA MET A 86 11.02 10.13 -10.31
C MET A 86 12.01 10.88 -11.20
N SER A 87 11.66 12.09 -11.63
CA SER A 87 12.54 12.95 -12.43
C SER A 87 13.81 13.32 -11.65
N GLY A 88 13.66 13.75 -10.39
CA GLY A 88 14.78 14.06 -9.50
C GLY A 88 15.71 12.86 -9.27
N LYS A 89 15.15 11.66 -9.07
CA LYS A 89 15.93 10.42 -8.92
C LYS A 89 16.74 10.11 -10.19
N LYS A 90 16.15 10.26 -11.38
CA LYS A 90 16.86 10.08 -12.66
C LYS A 90 18.00 11.10 -12.81
N MET A 91 17.74 12.36 -12.47
CA MET A 91 18.75 13.42 -12.52
C MET A 91 19.92 13.17 -11.57
N GLN A 92 19.67 12.77 -10.32
CA GLN A 92 20.71 12.40 -9.37
C GLN A 92 21.55 11.21 -9.86
N LYS A 93 20.91 10.20 -10.47
CA LYS A 93 21.62 9.06 -11.06
C LYS A 93 22.58 9.49 -12.17
N ASN A 94 22.16 10.42 -13.03
CA ASN A 94 23.01 10.94 -14.10
C ASN A 94 24.17 11.77 -13.53
N LYS A 95 23.92 12.62 -12.53
CA LYS A 95 24.98 13.40 -11.85
C LYS A 95 26.03 12.54 -11.15
N ARG A 96 25.67 11.34 -10.70
CA ARG A 96 26.60 10.38 -10.07
C ARG A 96 27.42 9.55 -11.06
N LYS A 97 27.04 9.58 -12.34
CA LYS A 97 27.71 8.84 -13.42
C LYS A 97 28.70 9.71 -14.21
N ALA A 98 28.53 11.03 -14.14
CA ALA A 98 29.50 12.01 -14.60
C ALA A 98 30.52 12.26 -13.48
#